data_AF-A0A7W1JY73-F1
#
_entry.id   AF-A0A7W1JY73-F1
#
_cell.length_a   1.000
_cell.length_b   1.000
_cell.length_c   1.000
_cell.angle_alpha   90.00
_cell.angle_beta   90.00
_cell.angle_gamma   90.00
#
_symmetry.space_group_name_H-M   'P 1'
#
loop_
_entity.id
_entity.type
_entity.pdbx_description
1 polymer ?
#
loop_
_entity_poly.entity_id
_entity_poly.type
_entity_poly.pdbx_seq_one_letter_code
_entity_poly.pdbx_strand_id
1 'polypeptide(L)'
;MRESAHVKARRLLTEGRVRVLNANEDDGFVSAEVRGDSARIYTVSYDAGDNGWRCSCPTVGVCSHIRTVMLIVVCEPREAS
;
A
#
# COMPACT_ATOMS: atom_id res chain seq x y z
N MET A 1 -11.05 20.41 -9.15
CA MET A 1 -10.16 20.29 -7.98
C MET A 1 -9.48 18.92 -8.05
N ARG A 2 -8.14 18.84 -7.95
CA ARG A 2 -7.42 17.56 -7.99
C ARG A 2 -7.55 16.87 -6.62
N GLU A 3 -8.02 15.63 -6.59
CA GLU A 3 -8.08 14.80 -5.37
C GLU A 3 -6.68 14.71 -4.74
N SER A 4 -6.58 14.84 -3.41
CA SER A 4 -5.30 14.66 -2.72
C SER A 4 -4.91 13.19 -2.66
N ALA A 5 -3.60 12.90 -2.61
CA ALA A 5 -3.11 11.52 -2.52
C ALA A 5 -3.64 10.78 -1.28
N HIS A 6 -3.91 11.49 -0.18
CA HIS A 6 -4.49 10.95 1.04
C HIS A 6 -5.95 10.53 0.86
N VAL A 7 -6.77 11.39 0.24
CA VAL A 7 -8.18 11.09 -0.03
C VAL A 7 -8.28 9.89 -0.97
N LYS A 8 -7.47 9.90 -2.03
CA LYS A 8 -7.39 8.79 -2.97
C LYS A 8 -6.97 7.49 -2.29
N ALA A 9 -5.98 7.52 -1.40
CA ALA A 9 -5.54 6.32 -0.69
C ALA A 9 -6.65 5.68 0.14
N ARG A 10 -7.40 6.48 0.92
CA ARG A 10 -8.54 5.99 1.70
C ARG A 10 -9.61 5.37 0.81
N ARG A 11 -9.89 6.00 -0.34
CA ARG A 11 -10.85 5.51 -1.33
C ARG A 11 -10.40 4.17 -1.94
N LEU A 12 -9.15 4.07 -2.41
CA LEU A 12 -8.59 2.83 -2.96
C LEU A 12 -8.67 1.67 -1.96
N LEU A 13 -8.37 1.92 -0.68
CA LEU A 13 -8.49 0.92 0.37
C LEU A 13 -9.95 0.50 0.60
N THR A 14 -10.86 1.47 0.74
CA THR A 14 -12.28 1.23 0.99
C THR A 14 -12.95 0.47 -0.15
N GLU A 15 -12.53 0.72 -1.39
CA GLU A 15 -13.02 0.03 -2.59
C GLU A 15 -12.40 -1.37 -2.78
N GLY A 16 -11.60 -1.86 -1.83
CA GLY A 16 -10.98 -3.19 -1.90
C GLY A 16 -9.98 -3.33 -3.05
N ARG A 17 -9.32 -2.23 -3.45
CA ARG A 17 -8.38 -2.22 -4.58
C ARG A 17 -6.95 -2.62 -4.23
N VAL A 18 -6.74 -3.17 -3.04
CA VAL A 18 -5.42 -3.53 -2.54
C VAL A 18 -5.40 -5.02 -2.24
N ARG A 19 -4.34 -5.67 -2.69
CA ARG A 19 -4.02 -7.04 -2.32
C ARG A 19 -2.65 -7.04 -1.65
N VAL A 20 -2.60 -7.38 -0.37
CA VAL A 20 -1.34 -7.61 0.34
C VAL A 20 -0.79 -8.97 -0.09
N LEU A 21 0.48 -9.01 -0.49
CA LEU A 21 1.18 -10.22 -0.90
C LEU A 21 2.13 -10.70 0.20
N ASN A 22 2.86 -9.77 0.81
CA ASN A 22 3.70 -10.00 1.99
C ASN A 22 3.56 -8.82 2.96
N ALA A 23 3.47 -9.12 4.24
CA ALA A 23 3.58 -8.16 5.32
C ALA A 23 4.18 -8.90 6.53
N ASN A 24 5.47 -9.18 6.44
CA ASN A 24 6.22 -9.88 7.47
C ASN A 24 7.10 -8.87 8.21
N GLU A 25 7.04 -8.92 9.54
CA GLU A 25 7.85 -8.04 10.40
C GLU A 25 9.30 -8.53 10.45
N ASP A 26 9.53 -9.83 10.38
CA ASP A 26 10.86 -10.45 10.54
C ASP A 26 11.81 -10.12 9.38
N ASP A 27 11.28 -10.03 8.16
CA ASP A 27 12.07 -9.75 6.95
C ASP A 27 12.13 -8.24 6.62
N GLY A 28 11.39 -7.41 7.36
CA GLY A 28 11.29 -5.96 7.11
C GLY A 28 10.76 -5.62 5.71
N PHE A 29 10.03 -6.55 5.08
CA PHE A 29 9.57 -6.44 3.70
C PHE A 29 8.04 -6.46 3.58
N VAL A 30 7.50 -5.42 2.96
CA VAL A 30 6.09 -5.35 2.59
C VAL A 30 5.99 -5.39 1.08
N SER A 31 5.06 -6.18 0.55
CA SER A 31 4.69 -6.10 -0.87
C SER A 31 3.18 -6.19 -1.04
N ALA A 32 2.67 -5.36 -1.94
CA ALA A 32 1.25 -5.30 -2.26
C ALA A 32 1.03 -4.89 -3.72
N GLU A 33 -0.15 -5.25 -4.22
CA GLU A 33 -0.68 -4.81 -5.49
C GLU A 33 -1.82 -3.82 -5.25
N VAL A 34 -1.79 -2.67 -5.92
CA VAL A 34 -2.86 -1.67 -5.85
C VAL A 34 -3.41 -1.41 -7.24
N ARG A 35 -4.72 -1.64 -7.43
CA ARG A 35 -5.42 -1.34 -8.68
C ARG A 35 -5.76 0.15 -8.75
N GLY A 36 -5.14 0.87 -9.67
CA GLY A 36 -5.39 2.30 -9.89
C GLY A 36 -6.73 2.59 -10.57
N ASP A 37 -7.01 3.88 -10.83
CA ASP A 37 -8.26 4.30 -11.48
C ASP A 37 -8.36 3.83 -12.94
N SER A 38 -7.23 3.69 -13.64
CA SER A 38 -7.14 3.16 -15.01
C SER A 38 -7.23 1.63 -15.07
N ALA A 39 -7.60 0.97 -13.97
CA ALA A 39 -7.55 -0.48 -13.78
C ALA A 39 -6.14 -1.11 -13.86
N ARG A 40 -5.08 -0.34 -14.14
CA ARG A 40 -3.69 -0.81 -14.08
C ARG A 40 -3.32 -1.19 -12.65
N ILE A 41 -2.62 -2.30 -12.51
CA ILE A 41 -2.06 -2.76 -11.22
C ILE A 41 -0.68 -2.14 -11.03
N TYR A 42 -0.45 -1.59 -9.84
CA TYR A 42 0.83 -1.05 -9.41
C TYR A 42 1.37 -1.89 -8.26
N THR A 43 2.63 -2.30 -8.38
CA THR A 43 3.36 -2.95 -7.30
C THR A 43 3.85 -1.88 -6.35
N VAL A 44 3.61 -2.09 -5.07
CA VAL A 44 4.07 -1.25 -3.97
C VAL A 44 4.87 -2.13 -3.04
N SER A 45 6.06 -1.67 -2.66
CA SER A 45 6.89 -2.37 -1.69
C SER A 45 7.53 -1.43 -0.69
N TYR A 46 7.81 -1.97 0.48
CA TYR A 46 8.72 -1.39 1.46
C TYR A 46 9.83 -2.41 1.71
N ASP A 47 11.06 -1.92 1.74
CA ASP A 47 12.23 -2.71 2.09
C ASP A 47 13.03 -1.92 3.13
N ALA A 48 13.20 -2.51 4.31
CA ALA A 48 13.96 -1.90 5.40
C ALA A 48 15.46 -1.77 5.07
N GLY A 49 16.03 -2.70 4.30
CA GLY A 49 17.44 -2.68 3.89
C GLY A 49 17.75 -1.60 2.86
N ASP A 50 16.80 -1.27 2.00
CA ASP A 50 16.87 -0.16 1.03
C ASP A 50 16.23 1.13 1.56
N ASN A 51 15.84 1.14 2.84
CA ASN A 51 15.30 2.25 3.61
C ASN A 51 14.18 3.03 2.88
N GLY A 52 13.24 2.33 2.24
CA GLY A 52 12.33 3.05 1.36
C GLY A 52 11.09 2.36 0.88
N TRP A 53 10.07 3.19 0.66
CA TRP A 53 8.88 2.84 -0.09
C TRP A 53 9.13 3.01 -1.58
N ARG A 54 8.64 2.04 -2.36
CA ARG A 54 8.68 2.05 -3.82
C ARG A 54 7.32 1.78 -4.40
N CYS A 55 7.08 2.37 -5.56
CA CYS A 55 5.90 2.08 -6.36
C CYS A 55 6.26 2.06 -7.84
N SER A 56 5.68 1.13 -8.59
CA SER A 56 5.89 1.05 -10.05
C SER A 56 5.17 2.15 -10.86
N CYS A 57 4.50 3.10 -10.19
CA CYS A 57 3.87 4.24 -10.86
C CYS A 57 4.89 5.34 -11.19
N PRO A 58 4.64 6.19 -12.19
CA PRO A 58 5.59 7.24 -12.61
C PRO A 58 5.70 8.43 -11.65
N THR A 59 4.95 8.43 -10.54
CA THR A 59 5.00 9.54 -9.56
C THR A 59 6.24 9.43 -8.70
N VAL A 60 7.01 10.51 -8.60
CA VAL A 60 8.15 10.62 -7.69
C VAL A 60 7.68 10.89 -6.26
N GLY A 61 8.30 10.21 -5.29
CA GLY A 61 7.96 10.33 -3.87
C GLY A 61 6.73 9.53 -3.47
N VAL A 62 5.98 10.04 -2.49
CA VAL A 62 4.89 9.30 -1.84
C VAL A 62 3.57 9.47 -2.61
N CYS A 63 3.24 8.48 -3.45
CA CYS A 63 2.01 8.45 -4.24
C CYS A 63 0.81 7.88 -3.46
N SER A 64 -0.40 7.94 -4.04
CA SER A 64 -1.60 7.38 -3.40
C SER A 64 -1.50 5.88 -3.18
N HIS A 65 -0.81 5.12 -4.03
CA HIS A 65 -0.64 3.67 -3.86
C HIS A 65 0.19 3.35 -2.62
N ILE A 66 1.32 4.03 -2.42
CA ILE A 66 2.15 3.91 -1.21
C ILE A 66 1.31 4.25 0.02
N ARG A 67 0.61 5.39 0.00
CA ARG A 67 -0.26 5.80 1.10
C ARG A 67 -1.37 4.80 1.39
N THR A 68 -1.87 4.10 0.37
CA THR A 68 -2.91 3.09 0.55
C THR A 68 -2.37 1.92 1.37
N VAL A 69 -1.15 1.46 1.07
CA VAL A 69 -0.50 0.37 1.81
C VAL A 69 -0.12 0.82 3.22
N MET A 70 0.34 2.06 3.41
CA MET A 70 0.64 2.63 4.74
C MET A 70 -0.57 2.74 5.67
N LEU A 71 -1.80 2.62 5.16
CA LEU A 71 -3.02 2.61 5.99
C LEU A 71 -3.34 1.20 6.53
N ILE A 72 -2.66 0.17 6.05
CA ILE A 72 -2.86 -1.21 6.46
C ILE A 72 -1.97 -1.50 7.66
N VAL A 73 -2.53 -2.15 8.67
CA VAL A 73 -1.81 -2.64 9.84
C VAL A 73 -2.01 -4.14 9.96
N VAL A 74 -0.95 -4.85 10.33
CA VAL A 74 -1.04 -6.25 10.75
C VAL A 74 -1.46 -6.23 12.22
N CYS A 75 -2.55 -6.91 12.53
CA CYS A 75 -2.98 -7.11 13.91
C CYS A 75 -2.55 -8.50 14.36
N GLU A 76 -2.13 -8.63 15.62
CA GLU A 76 -2.08 -9.95 16.25
C GLU A 76 -3.48 -10.59 16.21
N PRO A 77 -3.59 -11.90 15.97
CA PRO A 77 -4.87 -12.57 16.03
C PRO A 77 -5.45 -12.41 17.43
N ARG A 78 -6.59 -11.70 17.53
CA ARG A 78 -7.36 -11.68 18.78
C ARG A 78 -7.96 -13.08 18.95
N GLU A 79 -7.55 -13.78 20.00
CA GLU A 79 -8.23 -15.01 20.40
C GLU A 79 -9.72 -14.71 20.58
N ALA A 80 -10.57 -15.48 19.91
CA ALA A 80 -12.00 -15.40 20.09
C ALA A 80 -12.30 -15.93 21.50
N SER A 81 -12.62 -15.02 22.43
CA SER A 81 -13.13 -15.36 23.76
C SER A 81 -14.54 -15.92 23.69
#